data_AF-A0A7C5MEP9-F1
#
_entry.id   AF-A0A7C5MEP9-F1
#
_cell.length_a   1.000
_cell.length_b   1.000
_cell.length_c   1.000
_cell.angle_alpha   90.00
_cell.angle_beta   90.00
_cell.angle_gamma   90.00
#
_symmetry.space_group_name_H-M   'P 1'
#
loop_
_entity.id
_entity.type
_entity.pdbx_description
1 polymer ?
#
loop_
_entity_poly.entity_id
_entity_poly.type
_entity_poly.pdbx_seq_one_letter_code
_entity_poly.pdbx_strand_id
1 'polypeptide(L)'
;MKTIGLWAIALGMAAFVWACGGGDTSAPQLEVLDLGADGAADAAGGPAEVDARAVEGPSAEAMEEAHTDEGPAEDVGLAEEGLMDVETCKEGAPCDDKDPCTYMDQCVGGVCVGKPYTCADGRPCTDDVCDGYGGCKFPIKQGYCLIANVCYEAGKAAATNACAVCDPANSQVSFSMALDHTPCGQDDLCLEEGECIGGQCTAAPKGC
;
A
#
# COMPACT_ATOMS: atom_id res chain seq x y z
N MET A 1 47.04 -43.17 31.38
CA MET A 1 47.98 -42.27 32.11
C MET A 1 48.88 -41.55 31.10
N LYS A 2 48.51 -40.33 30.70
CA LYS A 2 49.45 -39.27 30.32
C LYS A 2 48.71 -37.93 30.22
N THR A 3 49.07 -37.06 31.15
CA THR A 3 48.68 -35.67 31.29
C THR A 3 49.38 -34.79 30.26
N ILE A 4 48.62 -34.01 29.50
CA ILE A 4 49.06 -32.86 28.70
C ILE A 4 47.80 -31.98 28.64
N GLY A 5 47.69 -30.78 29.17
CA GLY A 5 48.67 -29.73 29.40
C GLY A 5 48.05 -28.46 28.83
N LEU A 6 47.18 -27.81 29.62
CA LEU A 6 46.51 -26.54 29.31
C LEU A 6 47.56 -25.47 28.95
N TRP A 7 47.43 -24.86 27.78
CA TRP A 7 48.02 -23.55 27.49
C TRP A 7 46.90 -22.57 27.20
N ALA A 8 46.60 -21.73 28.19
CA ALA A 8 45.76 -20.55 28.06
C ALA A 8 46.58 -19.46 27.36
N ILE A 9 46.21 -19.12 26.12
CA ILE A 9 46.72 -17.91 25.46
C ILE A 9 45.73 -16.79 25.78
N ALA A 10 46.09 -15.98 26.77
CA ALA A 10 45.43 -14.71 27.04
C ALA A 10 45.93 -13.68 26.01
N LEU A 11 45.11 -13.36 25.01
CA LEU A 11 45.29 -12.17 24.20
C LEU A 11 44.55 -11.02 24.87
N GLY A 12 45.33 -10.14 25.52
CA GLY A 12 44.84 -8.89 26.07
C GLY A 12 44.43 -7.94 24.95
N MET A 13 43.16 -7.54 24.94
CA MET A 13 42.70 -6.38 24.17
C MET A 13 43.03 -5.12 24.96
N ALA A 14 44.03 -4.38 24.46
CA ALA A 14 44.35 -3.05 24.92
C ALA A 14 43.16 -2.11 24.63
N ALA A 15 42.67 -1.46 25.69
CA ALA A 15 41.71 -0.37 25.59
C ALA A 15 42.36 0.83 24.89
N PHE A 16 41.95 1.10 23.66
CA PHE A 16 42.18 2.39 23.01
C PHE A 16 41.13 3.37 23.54
N VAL A 17 41.52 4.14 24.56
CA VAL A 17 40.82 5.36 24.96
C VAL A 17 41.06 6.39 23.87
N TRP A 18 40.07 6.58 22.99
CA TRP A 18 40.09 7.68 22.04
C TRP A 18 39.51 8.91 22.73
N ALA A 19 40.42 9.78 23.17
CA ALA A 19 40.10 11.15 23.53
C ALA A 19 39.83 11.92 22.23
N CYS A 20 38.58 12.26 21.96
CA CYS A 20 38.26 13.35 21.03
C CYS A 20 38.33 14.66 21.81
N GLY A 21 39.41 15.41 21.54
CA GLY A 21 39.53 16.81 21.91
C GLY A 21 38.53 17.67 21.14
N GLY A 22 38.18 18.81 21.75
CA GLY A 22 37.31 19.82 21.18
C GLY A 22 37.92 20.52 19.96
N GLY A 23 37.02 20.99 19.10
CA GLY A 23 37.28 21.87 17.98
C GLY A 23 36.05 22.73 17.75
N ASP A 24 36.20 24.03 18.00
CA ASP A 24 35.20 25.07 17.88
C ASP A 24 34.78 25.38 16.43
N THR A 25 33.51 25.80 16.32
CA THR A 25 32.95 26.79 15.37
C THR A 25 33.18 26.62 13.87
N SER A 26 32.10 26.31 13.12
CA SER A 26 31.71 26.96 11.85
C SER A 26 30.42 26.35 11.30
N ALA A 27 29.27 26.84 11.75
CA ALA A 27 27.99 26.60 11.06
C ALA A 27 27.75 27.72 10.02
N PRO A 28 27.42 27.42 8.76
CA PRO A 28 26.92 28.42 7.84
C PRO A 28 25.52 28.88 8.29
N GLN A 29 25.36 30.20 8.35
CA GLN A 29 24.13 30.90 8.68
C GLN A 29 23.10 30.60 7.58
N LEU A 30 22.04 29.87 7.91
CA LEU A 30 20.82 29.83 7.09
C LEU A 30 19.95 30.98 7.58
N GLU A 31 19.82 32.01 6.75
CA GLU A 31 19.03 33.19 7.02
C GLU A 31 17.56 32.80 7.20
N VAL A 32 17.07 33.00 8.42
CA VAL A 32 15.66 32.97 8.77
C VAL A 32 14.97 34.16 8.10
N LEU A 33 14.05 33.87 7.18
CA LEU A 33 13.09 34.86 6.70
C LEU A 33 12.04 35.04 7.81
N ASP A 34 12.23 36.11 8.58
CA ASP A 34 11.22 36.72 9.46
C ASP A 34 9.97 37.07 8.63
N LEU A 35 8.90 36.29 8.80
CA LEU A 35 7.55 36.79 8.57
C LEU A 35 6.94 37.07 9.93
N GLY A 36 6.80 38.38 10.19
CA GLY A 36 6.38 38.96 11.46
C GLY A 36 5.08 38.37 11.99
N ALA A 37 5.09 38.18 13.31
CA ALA A 37 3.89 38.05 14.12
C ALA A 37 3.63 39.39 14.80
N ASP A 38 2.65 40.13 14.27
CA ASP A 38 1.96 41.18 15.02
C ASP A 38 0.68 40.56 15.60
N GLY A 39 0.56 40.58 16.92
CA GLY A 39 -0.51 39.91 17.64
C GLY A 39 -1.77 40.74 17.91
N ALA A 40 -2.67 40.08 18.65
CA ALA A 40 -3.82 40.58 19.43
C ALA A 40 -5.06 41.06 18.63
N ALA A 41 -6.31 40.85 19.03
CA ALA A 41 -6.96 40.03 20.06
C ALA A 41 -8.49 40.14 19.83
N ASP A 42 -9.25 39.28 20.52
CA ASP A 42 -10.67 39.43 20.89
C ASP A 42 -11.78 39.25 19.84
N ALA A 43 -12.52 38.14 19.98
CA ALA A 43 -13.99 38.15 19.96
C ALA A 43 -14.56 36.92 20.68
N ALA A 44 -15.07 37.13 21.90
CA ALA A 44 -16.02 36.25 22.55
C ALA A 44 -17.42 36.46 21.93
N GLY A 45 -18.17 35.37 21.68
CA GLY A 45 -19.59 35.48 21.33
C GLY A 45 -20.26 34.21 20.79
N GLY A 46 -20.79 33.38 21.70
CA GLY A 46 -22.06 32.64 21.54
C GLY A 46 -22.12 31.38 20.65
N PRO A 47 -22.93 30.37 21.03
CA PRO A 47 -23.18 29.19 20.21
C PRO A 47 -24.21 29.50 19.12
N ALA A 48 -23.86 29.27 17.86
CA ALA A 48 -24.84 29.18 16.79
C ALA A 48 -25.50 27.79 16.84
N GLU A 49 -26.69 27.76 17.42
CA GLU A 49 -27.77 26.81 17.16
C GLU A 49 -27.77 26.28 15.72
N VAL A 50 -27.50 24.97 15.56
CA VAL A 50 -27.74 24.24 14.32
C VAL A 50 -29.22 23.90 14.24
N ASP A 51 -29.93 24.67 13.41
CA ASP A 51 -31.32 24.44 13.05
C ASP A 51 -31.45 23.05 12.40
N ALA A 52 -32.21 22.18 13.06
CA ALA A 52 -32.59 20.87 12.55
C ALA A 52 -33.59 21.06 11.39
N ARG A 53 -33.05 21.27 10.18
CA ARG A 53 -33.87 21.24 8.98
C ARG A 53 -33.98 19.82 8.46
N ALA A 54 -35.15 19.25 8.71
CA ALA A 54 -35.64 18.01 8.12
C ALA A 54 -35.35 17.96 6.62
N VAL A 55 -34.65 16.91 6.18
CA VAL A 55 -34.63 16.51 4.78
C VAL A 55 -35.85 15.63 4.58
N GLU A 56 -36.96 16.27 4.21
CA GLU A 56 -38.08 15.62 3.57
C GLU A 56 -37.56 15.02 2.25
N GLY A 57 -37.62 13.69 2.12
CA GLY A 57 -37.39 13.05 0.84
C GLY A 57 -38.55 13.35 -0.12
N PRO A 58 -38.32 13.57 -1.42
CA PRO A 58 -39.39 13.49 -2.39
C PRO A 58 -39.60 12.03 -2.79
N SER A 59 -40.84 11.62 -2.55
CA SER A 59 -41.58 10.54 -3.18
C SER A 59 -41.23 10.36 -4.66
N ALA A 60 -41.23 9.09 -5.08
CA ALA A 60 -41.27 8.68 -6.47
C ALA A 60 -42.35 9.41 -7.25
N GLU A 61 -41.98 10.08 -8.35
CA GLU A 61 -42.81 10.29 -9.53
C GLU A 61 -41.92 10.23 -10.78
N ALA A 62 -42.40 9.51 -11.78
CA ALA A 62 -41.75 9.25 -13.04
C ALA A 62 -41.53 10.52 -13.88
N MET A 63 -40.40 10.60 -14.57
CA MET A 63 -40.33 11.32 -15.85
C MET A 63 -39.32 10.64 -16.77
N GLU A 64 -39.93 9.99 -17.75
CA GLU A 64 -39.39 9.59 -19.03
C GLU A 64 -38.96 10.84 -19.79
N GLU A 65 -37.71 10.90 -20.25
CA GLU A 65 -37.30 11.85 -21.29
C GLU A 65 -36.57 11.06 -22.37
N ALA A 66 -37.30 10.90 -23.46
CA ALA A 66 -36.87 10.25 -24.69
C ALA A 66 -35.74 11.05 -25.34
N HIS A 67 -34.63 10.37 -25.63
CA HIS A 67 -33.62 10.91 -26.52
C HIS A 67 -34.03 10.59 -27.96
N THR A 68 -34.83 11.47 -28.58
CA THR A 68 -35.04 11.48 -30.02
C THR A 68 -34.13 12.53 -30.65
N ASP A 69 -33.09 12.10 -31.36
CA ASP A 69 -32.50 12.87 -32.46
C ASP A 69 -32.32 11.92 -33.65
N GLU A 70 -33.32 11.92 -34.52
CA GLU A 70 -33.27 11.31 -35.85
C GLU A 70 -32.70 12.35 -36.82
N GLY A 71 -31.38 12.28 -37.06
CA GLY A 71 -30.70 12.97 -38.15
C GLY A 71 -30.61 12.09 -39.40
N PRO A 72 -30.68 12.67 -40.62
CA PRO A 72 -30.94 11.94 -41.85
C PRO A 72 -29.75 11.08 -42.31
N ALA A 73 -30.06 9.83 -42.66
CA ALA A 73 -29.16 8.93 -43.36
C ALA A 73 -28.98 9.39 -44.83
N GLU A 74 -27.96 10.21 -45.07
CA GLU A 74 -27.44 10.46 -46.41
C GLU A 74 -26.13 9.67 -46.58
N ASP A 75 -26.28 8.54 -47.27
CA ASP A 75 -25.26 7.70 -47.88
C ASP A 75 -24.19 8.52 -48.63
N VAL A 76 -22.92 8.37 -48.23
CA VAL A 76 -21.76 8.47 -49.14
C VAL A 76 -20.59 7.62 -48.63
N GLY A 77 -20.54 6.37 -49.11
CA GLY A 77 -19.30 5.71 -49.51
C GLY A 77 -18.47 5.04 -48.41
N LEU A 78 -18.91 3.86 -47.96
CA LEU A 78 -18.01 2.85 -47.41
C LEU A 78 -17.04 2.42 -48.53
N ALA A 79 -15.81 2.92 -48.48
CA ALA A 79 -14.70 2.18 -49.03
C ALA A 79 -14.54 0.93 -48.15
N GLU A 80 -14.92 -0.19 -48.73
CA GLU A 80 -14.82 -1.53 -48.15
C GLU A 80 -13.36 -1.90 -47.91
N GLU A 81 -12.92 -1.86 -46.65
CA GLU A 81 -11.83 -2.70 -46.15
C GLU A 81 -12.15 -3.07 -44.69
N GLY A 82 -13.03 -4.08 -44.51
CA GLY A 82 -13.09 -4.89 -43.30
C GLY A 82 -14.20 -4.55 -42.29
N LEU A 83 -15.44 -4.87 -42.65
CA LEU A 83 -16.51 -5.09 -41.68
C LEU A 83 -16.14 -6.33 -40.85
N MET A 84 -16.16 -6.22 -39.52
CA MET A 84 -15.84 -7.32 -38.59
C MET A 84 -17.02 -8.31 -38.54
N ASP A 85 -17.27 -9.01 -39.65
CA ASP A 85 -18.19 -10.13 -39.72
C ASP A 85 -17.55 -11.31 -38.96
N VAL A 86 -18.01 -11.63 -37.74
CA VAL A 86 -17.59 -12.80 -36.92
C VAL A 86 -16.12 -13.15 -37.17
N GLU A 87 -15.21 -12.36 -36.61
CA GLU A 87 -13.79 -12.34 -36.96
C GLU A 87 -13.09 -13.67 -36.62
N THR A 88 -13.26 -14.68 -37.48
CA THR A 88 -12.35 -15.81 -37.57
C THR A 88 -11.00 -15.23 -37.97
N CYS A 89 -10.04 -15.31 -37.06
CA CYS A 89 -8.70 -14.83 -37.30
C CYS A 89 -8.04 -15.59 -38.48
N LYS A 90 -7.02 -15.00 -39.08
CA LYS A 90 -6.25 -15.65 -40.16
C LYS A 90 -5.24 -16.64 -39.57
N GLU A 91 -5.27 -17.89 -40.01
CA GLU A 91 -4.34 -18.96 -39.57
C GLU A 91 -2.87 -18.48 -39.50
N GLY A 92 -2.24 -18.68 -38.35
CA GLY A 92 -0.85 -18.30 -38.06
C GLY A 92 -0.59 -16.78 -37.94
N ALA A 93 -1.59 -15.93 -38.14
CA ALA A 93 -1.46 -14.50 -37.91
C ALA A 93 -1.50 -14.20 -36.40
N PRO A 94 -0.81 -13.13 -35.95
CA PRO A 94 -1.00 -12.61 -34.60
C PRO A 94 -2.45 -12.16 -34.42
N CYS A 95 -2.98 -12.41 -33.23
CA CYS A 95 -4.32 -12.00 -32.81
C CYS A 95 -4.29 -11.70 -31.29
N ASP A 96 -5.44 -11.48 -30.66
CA ASP A 96 -5.57 -11.27 -29.21
C ASP A 96 -6.75 -12.11 -28.70
N ASP A 97 -6.48 -13.08 -27.83
CA ASP A 97 -7.49 -13.99 -27.28
C ASP A 97 -8.24 -13.39 -26.07
N LYS A 98 -7.88 -12.15 -25.67
CA LYS A 98 -8.41 -11.38 -24.55
C LYS A 98 -8.17 -12.00 -23.18
N ASP A 99 -7.37 -13.05 -23.08
CA ASP A 99 -6.91 -13.60 -21.81
C ASP A 99 -5.56 -12.95 -21.42
N PRO A 100 -5.50 -12.10 -20.39
CA PRO A 100 -4.24 -11.49 -19.98
C PRO A 100 -3.21 -12.52 -19.46
N CYS A 101 -3.62 -13.74 -19.12
CA CYS A 101 -2.74 -14.82 -18.66
C CYS A 101 -2.32 -15.77 -19.80
N THR A 102 -2.47 -15.33 -21.05
CA THR A 102 -1.81 -15.91 -22.21
C THR A 102 -0.88 -14.87 -22.87
N TYR A 103 0.06 -15.34 -23.70
CA TYR A 103 0.94 -14.47 -24.46
C TYR A 103 1.34 -15.13 -25.79
N MET A 104 1.86 -14.33 -26.73
CA MET A 104 2.23 -14.80 -28.09
C MET A 104 1.05 -15.41 -28.87
N ASP A 105 -0.11 -14.80 -28.72
CA ASP A 105 -1.39 -15.17 -29.31
C ASP A 105 -1.32 -15.30 -30.83
N GLN A 106 -1.80 -16.44 -31.31
CA GLN A 106 -1.82 -16.80 -32.71
C GLN A 106 -3.13 -17.46 -33.08
N CYS A 107 -3.54 -17.24 -34.32
CA CYS A 107 -4.73 -17.88 -34.82
C CYS A 107 -4.47 -19.34 -35.16
N VAL A 108 -5.28 -20.24 -34.60
CA VAL A 108 -5.26 -21.67 -34.89
C VAL A 108 -6.68 -22.13 -35.13
N GLY A 109 -6.97 -22.59 -36.35
CA GLY A 109 -8.30 -23.09 -36.72
C GLY A 109 -9.39 -22.02 -36.66
N GLY A 110 -9.04 -20.76 -36.93
CA GLY A 110 -9.96 -19.61 -36.88
C GLY A 110 -10.25 -19.09 -35.47
N VAL A 111 -9.58 -19.61 -34.44
CA VAL A 111 -9.69 -19.16 -33.04
C VAL A 111 -8.35 -18.58 -32.60
N CYS A 112 -8.41 -17.44 -31.91
CA CYS A 112 -7.21 -16.89 -31.31
C CYS A 112 -6.85 -17.67 -30.05
N VAL A 113 -5.62 -18.16 -29.98
CA VAL A 113 -5.11 -18.91 -28.82
C VAL A 113 -3.73 -18.39 -28.44
N GLY A 114 -3.55 -18.06 -27.17
CA GLY A 114 -2.26 -17.71 -26.60
C GLY A 114 -1.58 -18.85 -25.84
N LYS A 115 -0.30 -18.65 -25.51
CA LYS A 115 0.46 -19.55 -24.66
C LYS A 115 0.16 -19.24 -23.19
N PRO A 116 -0.38 -20.18 -22.41
CA PRO A 116 -0.75 -19.90 -21.02
C PRO A 116 0.49 -19.71 -20.13
N TYR A 117 0.35 -18.84 -19.14
CA TYR A 117 1.31 -18.67 -18.05
C TYR A 117 0.61 -18.38 -16.72
N THR A 118 1.37 -18.40 -15.62
CA THR A 118 0.84 -18.18 -14.27
C THR A 118 1.63 -17.11 -13.54
N CYS A 119 0.91 -16.29 -12.79
CA CYS A 119 1.46 -15.24 -11.95
C CYS A 119 1.24 -15.51 -10.46
N ALA A 120 1.10 -16.75 -10.00
CA ALA A 120 0.95 -16.99 -8.56
C ALA A 120 2.26 -16.73 -7.81
N ASP A 121 2.33 -15.69 -6.95
CA ASP A 121 3.51 -15.45 -6.09
C ASP A 121 3.44 -16.14 -4.72
N GLY A 122 2.28 -16.74 -4.40
CA GLY A 122 2.05 -17.46 -3.15
C GLY A 122 1.88 -16.56 -1.92
N ARG A 123 1.71 -15.25 -2.09
CA ARG A 123 1.54 -14.29 -0.99
C ARG A 123 0.05 -13.92 -0.87
N PRO A 124 -0.57 -14.12 0.29
CA PRO A 124 -2.01 -13.82 0.43
C PRO A 124 -2.34 -12.33 0.33
N CYS A 125 -1.38 -11.44 0.58
CA CYS A 125 -1.55 -9.99 0.59
C CYS A 125 -1.33 -9.29 -0.76
N THR A 126 -0.99 -10.02 -1.83
CA THR A 126 -0.84 -9.47 -3.18
C THR A 126 -1.90 -10.07 -4.12
N ASP A 127 -2.31 -9.30 -5.11
CA ASP A 127 -3.07 -9.83 -6.24
C ASP A 127 -2.11 -10.37 -7.30
N ASP A 128 -2.48 -11.48 -7.94
CA ASP A 128 -1.70 -12.08 -9.03
C ASP A 128 -2.24 -11.54 -10.37
N VAL A 129 -1.55 -10.57 -10.97
CA VAL A 129 -2.02 -9.89 -12.19
C VAL A 129 -1.12 -10.20 -13.38
N CYS A 130 -1.67 -10.86 -14.39
CA CYS A 130 -1.01 -11.09 -15.67
C CYS A 130 -1.02 -9.82 -16.55
N ASP A 131 0.02 -9.60 -17.36
CA ASP A 131 0.17 -8.44 -18.25
C ASP A 131 -0.07 -8.70 -19.75
N GLY A 132 -0.36 -9.93 -20.17
CA GLY A 132 -0.55 -10.32 -21.58
C GLY A 132 0.75 -10.49 -22.39
N TYR A 133 1.91 -10.23 -21.78
CA TYR A 133 3.23 -10.30 -22.42
C TYR A 133 4.14 -11.35 -21.78
N GLY A 134 3.59 -12.18 -20.89
CA GLY A 134 4.34 -13.17 -20.11
C GLY A 134 4.98 -12.59 -18.84
N GLY A 135 4.64 -11.37 -18.45
CA GLY A 135 5.03 -10.74 -17.20
C GLY A 135 3.90 -10.71 -16.17
N CYS A 136 4.29 -10.42 -14.92
CA CYS A 136 3.41 -10.44 -13.77
C CYS A 136 3.55 -9.14 -12.95
N LYS A 137 2.43 -8.68 -12.39
CA LYS A 137 2.34 -7.60 -11.43
C LYS A 137 1.69 -8.10 -10.15
N PHE A 138 2.18 -7.60 -9.02
CA PHE A 138 1.77 -8.04 -7.69
C PHE A 138 1.37 -6.85 -6.80
N PRO A 139 0.29 -6.11 -7.15
CA PRO A 139 -0.15 -5.00 -6.32
C PRO A 139 -0.57 -5.53 -4.94
N ILE A 140 -0.24 -4.78 -3.89
CA ILE A 140 -0.62 -5.15 -2.52
C ILE A 140 -2.12 -4.87 -2.36
N LYS A 141 -2.86 -5.88 -1.92
CA LYS A 141 -4.31 -5.80 -1.66
C LYS A 141 -4.64 -4.70 -0.65
N GLN A 142 -5.81 -4.10 -0.81
CA GLN A 142 -6.34 -3.17 0.19
C GLN A 142 -6.53 -3.87 1.53
N GLY A 143 -6.22 -3.17 2.62
CA GLY A 143 -6.28 -3.75 3.97
C GLY A 143 -5.08 -4.63 4.35
N TYR A 144 -4.03 -4.66 3.52
CA TYR A 144 -2.80 -5.40 3.81
C TYR A 144 -1.54 -4.55 3.66
N CYS A 145 -0.49 -5.00 4.34
CA CYS A 145 0.89 -4.55 4.14
C CYS A 145 1.77 -5.75 3.76
N LEU A 146 2.73 -5.51 2.88
CA LEU A 146 3.83 -6.42 2.56
C LEU A 146 5.13 -5.82 3.11
N ILE A 147 5.49 -6.20 4.33
CA ILE A 147 6.62 -5.61 5.06
C ILE A 147 7.72 -6.67 5.15
N ALA A 148 8.90 -6.37 4.60
CA ALA A 148 10.03 -7.29 4.54
C ALA A 148 9.66 -8.68 3.98
N ASN A 149 8.85 -8.72 2.91
CA ASN A 149 8.33 -9.96 2.30
C ASN A 149 7.43 -10.81 3.22
N VAL A 150 6.81 -10.21 4.23
CA VAL A 150 5.82 -10.87 5.08
C VAL A 150 4.49 -10.11 4.95
N CYS A 151 3.40 -10.87 4.82
CA CYS A 151 2.06 -10.31 4.75
C CYS A 151 1.52 -10.02 6.14
N TYR A 152 1.01 -8.81 6.31
CA TYR A 152 0.32 -8.37 7.52
C TYR A 152 -1.06 -7.84 7.13
N GLU A 153 -2.08 -8.22 7.88
CA GLU A 153 -3.39 -7.59 7.82
C GLU A 153 -3.35 -6.22 8.51
N ALA A 154 -4.23 -5.31 8.10
CA ALA A 154 -4.39 -3.99 8.72
C ALA A 154 -4.52 -4.12 10.25
N GLY A 155 -3.75 -3.31 10.98
CA GLY A 155 -3.68 -3.31 12.43
C GLY A 155 -2.76 -4.35 13.04
N LYS A 156 -2.24 -5.35 12.30
CA LYS A 156 -1.30 -6.32 12.86
C LYS A 156 0.00 -5.63 13.28
N ALA A 157 0.37 -5.80 14.55
CA ALA A 157 1.58 -5.24 15.13
C ALA A 157 2.85 -6.02 14.73
N ALA A 158 3.97 -5.33 14.72
CA ALA A 158 5.29 -5.92 14.53
C ALA A 158 5.68 -6.74 15.76
N ALA A 159 6.39 -7.86 15.53
CA ALA A 159 6.85 -8.72 16.62
C ALA A 159 7.83 -8.02 17.59
N THR A 160 8.55 -7.00 17.12
CA THR A 160 9.56 -6.28 17.92
C THR A 160 9.02 -5.01 18.59
N ASN A 161 7.87 -4.49 18.15
CA ASN A 161 7.23 -3.32 18.72
C ASN A 161 5.71 -3.41 18.51
N ALA A 162 4.97 -3.57 19.61
CA ALA A 162 3.52 -3.68 19.59
C ALA A 162 2.80 -2.40 19.09
N CYS A 163 3.48 -1.26 19.05
CA CYS A 163 2.95 0.01 18.51
C CYS A 163 3.39 0.30 17.08
N ALA A 164 4.22 -0.56 16.48
CA ALA A 164 4.50 -0.52 15.05
C ALA A 164 3.49 -1.42 14.35
N VAL A 165 2.53 -0.86 13.63
CA VAL A 165 1.38 -1.60 13.06
C VAL A 165 1.35 -1.52 11.54
N CYS A 166 0.75 -2.51 10.90
CA CYS A 166 0.38 -2.41 9.50
C CYS A 166 -0.75 -1.38 9.36
N ASP A 167 -0.44 -0.23 8.78
CA ASP A 167 -1.42 0.80 8.42
C ASP A 167 -1.38 1.04 6.91
N PRO A 168 -2.21 0.32 6.13
CA PRO A 168 -2.24 0.43 4.67
C PRO A 168 -2.59 1.83 4.14
N ALA A 169 -3.22 2.68 4.96
CA ALA A 169 -3.56 4.05 4.56
C ALA A 169 -2.34 4.98 4.59
N ASN A 170 -1.35 4.65 5.42
CA ASN A 170 -0.11 5.41 5.55
C ASN A 170 1.03 4.76 4.74
N SER A 171 1.22 3.45 4.87
CA SER A 171 2.21 2.69 4.10
C SER A 171 1.87 1.20 4.04
N GLN A 172 1.90 0.65 2.83
CA GLN A 172 1.76 -0.81 2.62
C GLN A 172 3.10 -1.55 2.66
N VAL A 173 4.24 -0.86 2.75
CA VAL A 173 5.58 -1.46 2.63
C VAL A 173 6.46 -1.26 3.86
N SER A 174 5.97 -0.52 4.86
CA SER A 174 6.64 -0.30 6.13
C SER A 174 5.61 -0.28 7.27
N PHE A 175 6.05 -0.64 8.47
CA PHE A 175 5.23 -0.41 9.65
C PHE A 175 5.05 1.09 9.89
N SER A 176 3.85 1.47 10.31
CA SER A 176 3.53 2.82 10.76
C SER A 176 3.44 2.83 12.27
N MET A 177 3.77 3.96 12.89
CA MET A 177 3.59 4.11 14.33
C MET A 177 2.12 4.34 14.63
N ALA A 178 1.57 3.53 15.53
CA ALA A 178 0.24 3.71 16.07
C ALA A 178 0.15 5.05 16.83
N LEU A 179 -1.05 5.65 16.82
CA LEU A 179 -1.32 6.87 17.56
C LEU A 179 -1.25 6.61 19.07
N ASP A 180 -1.00 7.67 19.83
CA ASP A 180 -1.09 7.59 21.28
C ASP A 180 -2.51 7.17 21.71
N HIS A 181 -2.59 6.36 22.77
CA HIS A 181 -3.80 5.68 23.25
C HIS A 181 -4.35 4.57 22.34
N THR A 182 -3.66 4.18 21.28
CA THR A 182 -4.01 2.96 20.54
C THR A 182 -3.78 1.74 21.43
N PRO A 183 -4.77 0.84 21.62
CA PRO A 183 -4.58 -0.37 22.41
C PRO A 183 -3.46 -1.24 21.84
N CYS A 184 -2.61 -1.75 22.72
CA CYS A 184 -1.52 -2.65 22.40
C CYS A 184 -1.43 -3.76 23.45
N GLY A 185 -0.72 -4.85 23.12
CA GLY A 185 -0.66 -6.03 23.98
C GLY A 185 -1.89 -6.92 23.80
N GLN A 186 -1.80 -7.80 22.80
CA GLN A 186 -2.72 -8.92 22.61
C GLN A 186 -1.97 -10.24 22.79
N ASP A 187 -2.74 -11.32 22.98
CA ASP A 187 -2.33 -12.66 23.44
C ASP A 187 -1.11 -13.28 22.73
N ASP A 188 -0.75 -12.82 21.53
CA ASP A 188 0.41 -13.29 20.76
C ASP A 188 1.77 -12.78 21.29
N LEU A 189 1.82 -11.74 22.12
CA LEU A 189 3.06 -11.05 22.52
C LEU A 189 3.42 -11.14 24.01
N CYS A 190 2.71 -11.94 24.81
CA CYS A 190 2.98 -12.09 26.25
C CYS A 190 2.94 -10.75 27.02
N LEU A 191 2.08 -9.82 26.60
CA LEU A 191 1.91 -8.50 27.21
C LEU A 191 0.53 -8.42 27.88
N GLU A 192 0.41 -7.66 28.97
CA GLU A 192 -0.91 -7.23 29.46
C GLU A 192 -1.59 -6.33 28.42
N GLU A 193 -2.86 -5.98 28.63
CA GLU A 193 -3.47 -4.90 27.88
C GLU A 193 -2.77 -3.59 28.25
N GLY A 194 -2.40 -2.80 27.24
CA GLY A 194 -1.78 -1.50 27.41
C GLY A 194 -2.14 -0.54 26.28
N GLU A 195 -1.52 0.62 26.31
CA GLU A 195 -1.72 1.67 25.31
C GLU A 195 -0.37 2.10 24.72
N CYS A 196 -0.38 2.47 23.44
CA CYS A 196 0.76 3.12 22.81
C CYS A 196 0.91 4.54 23.34
N ILE A 197 2.10 4.89 23.82
CA ILE A 197 2.47 6.26 24.19
C ILE A 197 3.89 6.51 23.68
N GLY A 198 4.07 7.50 22.82
CA GLY A 198 5.38 7.82 22.23
C GLY A 198 5.94 6.67 21.38
N GLY A 199 5.08 5.89 20.73
CA GLY A 199 5.47 4.75 19.90
C GLY A 199 5.94 3.50 20.66
N GLN A 200 5.74 3.46 21.99
CA GLN A 200 6.01 2.31 22.84
C GLN A 200 4.74 1.83 23.54
N CYS A 201 4.62 0.51 23.69
CA CYS A 201 3.50 -0.07 24.40
C CYS A 201 3.73 0.01 25.91
N THR A 202 2.76 0.55 26.63
CA THR A 202 2.80 0.68 28.10
C THR A 202 2.45 -0.62 28.84
N ALA A 203 2.07 -1.68 28.11
CA ALA A 203 1.74 -2.98 28.69
C ALA A 203 2.92 -3.57 29.46
N ALA A 204 2.64 -4.08 30.67
CA ALA A 204 3.62 -4.86 31.40
C ALA A 204 3.71 -6.29 30.81
N PRO A 205 4.89 -6.94 30.84
CA PRO A 205 5.01 -8.34 30.43
C PRO A 205 4.19 -9.25 31.35
N LYS A 206 3.31 -10.08 30.78
CA LYS A 206 2.73 -11.23 31.48
C LYS A 206 3.69 -12.39 31.33
N GLY A 207 3.97 -13.09 32.43
CA GLY A 207 4.72 -14.35 32.37
C GLY A 207 3.89 -15.39 31.60
N CYS A 208 4.27 -15.67 30.37
CA CYS A 208 3.66 -16.66 29.49
C CYS A 208 4.64 -17.80 29.19
#